data_AF-A0A9X6N4Y6-F1
#
_entry.id   AF-A0A9X6N4Y6-F1
#
_cell.length_a   1.000
_cell.length_b   1.000
_cell.length_c   1.000
_cell.angle_alpha   90.00
_cell.angle_beta   90.00
_cell.angle_gamma   90.00
#
_symmetry.space_group_name_H-M   'P 1'
#
loop_
_entity.id
_entity.type
_entity.pdbx_description
1 polymer ?
#
loop_
_entity_poly.entity_id
_entity_poly.type
_entity_poly.pdbx_seq_one_letter_code
_entity_poly.pdbx_strand_id
1 'polypeptide(L)'
;MKFVERPFYNIKEFDFGAVAWTIIFFVAPMVFWVIPAQARMGLTESMAYLFSLDFYTETTVSTNMLTQIQNKTSYLLNIGKVVVWILSMSALLIFLFKKPKALK
;
A
#
# COMPACT_ATOMS: atom_id res chain seq x y z
N MET A 1 -10.82 27.30 12.43
CA MET A 1 -10.01 26.16 12.87
C MET A 1 -8.68 26.14 12.13
N LYS A 2 -7.55 26.02 12.83
CA LYS A 2 -6.23 26.03 12.21
C LYS A 2 -6.01 24.76 11.40
N PHE A 3 -5.28 24.82 10.28
CA PHE A 3 -5.00 23.66 9.42
C PHE A 3 -4.39 22.48 10.20
N VAL A 4 -3.55 22.81 11.19
CA VAL A 4 -2.85 21.88 12.07
C VAL A 4 -3.79 21.11 13.00
N GLU A 5 -4.97 21.64 13.32
CA GLU A 5 -5.92 21.00 14.23
C GLU A 5 -6.80 19.96 13.50
N ARG A 6 -6.89 20.04 12.16
CA ARG A 6 -7.83 19.23 11.36
C ARG A 6 -7.65 17.72 11.53
N PRO A 7 -6.42 17.17 11.59
CA PRO A 7 -6.20 15.75 11.81
C PRO A 7 -6.87 15.23 13.08
N PHE A 8 -6.78 15.97 14.19
CA PHE A 8 -7.34 15.55 15.48
C PHE A 8 -8.87 15.43 15.48
N TYR A 9 -9.55 16.25 14.67
CA TYR A 9 -11.01 16.19 14.55
C TYR A 9 -11.43 15.12 13.56
N ASN A 10 -10.74 15.01 12.42
CA ASN A 10 -11.05 14.00 11.40
C ASN A 10 -10.80 12.58 11.91
N ILE A 11 -9.79 12.33 12.76
CA ILE A 11 -9.57 11.01 13.38
C ILE A 11 -10.74 10.59 14.28
N LYS A 12 -11.40 11.55 14.94
CA LYS A 12 -12.56 11.27 15.81
C LYS A 12 -13.84 11.01 15.00
N GLU A 13 -13.90 11.48 13.76
CA GLU A 13 -15.03 11.27 12.86
C GLU A 13 -14.78 10.00 12.03
N PHE A 14 -15.53 8.92 12.31
CA PHE A 14 -15.55 7.74 11.45
C PHE A 14 -16.32 8.03 10.15
N ASP A 15 -15.68 8.79 9.26
CA ASP A 15 -16.27 9.26 8.01
C ASP A 15 -15.88 8.36 6.81
N PHE A 16 -16.57 8.53 5.69
CA PHE A 16 -16.31 7.87 4.40
C PHE A 16 -14.85 7.96 3.94
N GLY A 17 -14.12 9.02 4.33
CA GLY A 17 -12.69 9.12 4.06
C GLY A 17 -11.84 8.14 4.88
N ALA A 18 -12.24 7.81 6.11
CA ALA A 18 -11.62 6.76 6.91
C ALA A 18 -11.94 5.39 6.31
N VAL A 19 -13.18 5.18 5.86
CA VAL A 19 -13.59 3.94 5.15
C VAL A 19 -12.81 3.76 3.86
N ALA A 20 -12.68 4.80 3.03
CA ALA A 20 -11.90 4.79 1.81
C ALA A 20 -10.42 4.53 2.09
N TRP A 21 -9.85 5.15 3.14
CA TRP A 21 -8.49 4.86 3.59
C TRP A 21 -8.34 3.40 3.99
N THR A 22 -9.22 2.84 4.83
CA THR A 22 -9.17 1.44 5.24
C THR A 22 -9.28 0.49 4.05
N ILE A 23 -10.16 0.76 3.08
CA ILE A 23 -10.27 -0.05 1.86
C ILE A 23 -8.99 0.02 1.04
N ILE A 24 -8.43 1.21 0.81
CA ILE A 24 -7.18 1.38 0.06
C ILE A 24 -5.99 0.78 0.83
N PHE A 25 -5.98 0.84 2.15
CA PHE A 25 -4.87 0.40 2.99
C PHE A 25 -4.89 -1.11 3.26
N PHE A 26 -6.04 -1.77 3.22
CA PHE A 26 -6.16 -3.21 3.46
C PHE A 26 -6.47 -3.99 2.19
N VAL A 27 -7.41 -3.55 1.35
CA VAL A 27 -7.87 -4.34 0.20
C VAL A 27 -6.91 -4.20 -0.98
N ALA A 28 -6.48 -2.99 -1.32
CA ALA A 28 -5.60 -2.78 -2.46
C ALA A 28 -4.22 -3.46 -2.29
N PRO A 29 -3.49 -3.33 -1.17
CA PRO A 29 -2.27 -4.10 -0.94
C PRO A 29 -2.49 -5.61 -0.98
N MET A 30 -3.60 -6.09 -0.41
CA MET A 30 -3.88 -7.53 -0.41
C MET A 30 -4.07 -8.06 -1.84
N VAL A 31 -4.85 -7.36 -2.66
CA VAL A 31 -5.18 -7.79 -4.03
C VAL A 31 -4.01 -7.56 -5.01
N PHE A 32 -3.42 -6.38 -4.99
CA PHE A 32 -2.42 -5.97 -5.98
C PHE A 32 -0.99 -6.36 -5.62
N TRP A 33 -0.75 -6.81 -4.39
CA TRP A 33 0.58 -7.19 -3.94
C TRP A 33 0.65 -8.53 -3.22
N VAL A 34 -0.12 -8.75 -2.15
CA VAL A 34 0.00 -9.99 -1.34
C VAL A 34 -0.34 -11.22 -2.18
N ILE A 35 -1.45 -11.21 -2.91
CA ILE A 35 -1.86 -12.34 -3.77
C ILE A 35 -0.77 -12.67 -4.83
N PRO A 36 -0.27 -11.70 -5.61
CA PRO A 36 0.87 -11.95 -6.50
C PRO A 36 2.16 -12.43 -5.80
N ALA A 37 2.45 -11.91 -4.60
CA ALA A 37 3.64 -12.27 -3.82
C ALA A 37 3.60 -13.71 -3.29
N GLN A 38 2.40 -14.25 -3.03
CA GLN A 38 2.22 -15.63 -2.57
C GLN A 38 2.69 -16.68 -3.58
N ALA A 39 2.91 -16.32 -4.85
CA ALA A 39 3.54 -17.20 -5.82
C ALA A 39 5.00 -17.57 -5.47
N ARG A 40 5.62 -16.88 -4.50
CA ARG A 40 7.02 -17.09 -4.12
C ARG A 40 7.28 -17.27 -2.63
N MET A 41 6.41 -16.76 -1.78
CA MET A 41 6.60 -16.73 -0.33
C MET A 41 5.29 -17.05 0.37
N GLY A 42 5.38 -17.46 1.63
CA GLY A 42 4.18 -17.72 2.43
C GLY A 42 3.33 -16.46 2.63
N LEU A 43 2.06 -16.61 3.00
CA LEU A 43 1.16 -15.47 3.30
C LEU A 43 1.77 -14.53 4.35
N THR A 44 2.32 -15.08 5.43
CA THR A 44 2.92 -14.31 6.51
C THR A 44 4.15 -13.52 6.04
N GLU A 45 5.00 -14.15 5.22
CA GLU A 45 6.17 -13.48 4.64
C GLU A 45 5.76 -12.38 3.67
N SER A 46 4.77 -12.63 2.79
CA SER A 46 4.30 -11.63 1.82
C SER A 46 3.63 -10.42 2.46
N MET A 47 2.93 -10.63 3.58
CA MET A 47 2.46 -9.53 4.42
C MET A 47 3.62 -8.78 5.07
N ALA A 48 4.57 -9.47 5.71
CA ALA A 48 5.72 -8.82 6.33
C ALA A 48 6.53 -8.00 5.31
N TYR A 49 6.72 -8.53 4.10
CA TYR A 49 7.45 -7.89 3.02
C TYR A 49 6.72 -6.67 2.43
N LEU A 50 5.38 -6.66 2.43
CA LEU A 50 4.60 -5.48 2.03
C LEU A 50 4.88 -4.28 2.95
N PHE A 51 5.00 -4.55 4.26
CA PHE A 51 5.19 -3.53 5.29
C PHE A 51 6.66 -3.18 5.59
N SER A 52 7.63 -3.96 5.10
CA SER A 52 9.04 -3.63 5.21
C SER A 52 9.46 -2.53 4.23
N LEU A 53 10.69 -2.02 4.32
CA LEU A 53 11.26 -1.14 3.29
C LEU A 53 12.05 -1.92 2.22
N ASP A 54 12.08 -3.25 2.32
CA ASP A 54 12.85 -4.10 1.43
C ASP A 54 12.17 -4.24 0.07
N PHE A 55 12.99 -4.38 -0.97
CA PHE A 55 12.53 -4.71 -2.31
C PHE A 55 12.90 -6.14 -2.65
N TYR A 56 12.12 -6.79 -3.51
CA TYR A 56 12.52 -8.04 -4.13
C TYR A 56 13.80 -7.80 -4.92
N THR A 57 14.88 -8.43 -4.50
CA THR A 57 16.18 -8.37 -5.16
C THR A 57 16.54 -9.78 -5.60
N GLU A 58 16.19 -10.14 -6.82
CA GLU A 58 16.80 -11.27 -7.51
C GLU A 58 17.44 -10.74 -8.79
N THR A 59 18.76 -10.58 -8.74
CA THR A 59 19.59 -10.30 -9.91
C THR A 59 20.27 -11.58 -10.36
N THR A 60 19.48 -12.59 -10.72
CA THR A 60 19.99 -13.72 -11.47
C THR A 60 20.05 -13.33 -12.95
N VAL A 61 21.26 -13.03 -13.43
CA VAL A 61 21.60 -12.86 -14.85
C VAL A 61 21.63 -14.25 -15.50
N SER A 62 20.47 -14.89 -15.58
CA SER A 62 20.33 -16.20 -16.21
C SER A 62 19.48 -16.07 -17.47
N THR A 63 19.90 -16.75 -18.54
CA THR A 63 19.26 -16.70 -19.88
C THR A 63 18.08 -17.65 -20.01
N ASN A 64 17.79 -18.46 -18.99
CA ASN A 64 16.67 -19.38 -18.98
C ASN A 64 15.33 -18.62 -18.80
N MET A 65 14.32 -19.04 -19.56
CA MET A 65 13.01 -18.37 -19.67
C MET A 65 12.30 -18.20 -18.32
N LEU A 66 12.43 -19.20 -17.44
CA LEU A 66 11.82 -19.18 -16.10
C LEU A 66 12.38 -18.04 -15.23
N THR A 67 13.70 -17.84 -15.23
CA THR A 67 14.33 -16.78 -14.45
C THR A 67 13.99 -15.39 -14.98
N GLN A 68 13.80 -15.24 -16.30
CA GLN A 68 13.33 -13.97 -16.86
C GLN A 68 11.90 -13.62 -16.41
N ILE A 69 10.99 -14.61 -16.41
CA ILE A 69 9.62 -14.42 -15.92
C ILE A 69 9.68 -14.04 -14.44
N GLN A 70 10.49 -14.74 -13.67
CA GLN A 70 10.73 -14.43 -12.28
C GLN A 70 11.22 -12.98 -12.09
N ASN A 71 12.29 -12.57 -12.75
CA ASN A 71 12.83 -11.21 -12.63
C ASN A 71 11.77 -10.14 -12.97
N LYS A 72 10.95 -10.35 -14.02
CA LYS A 72 9.85 -9.45 -14.36
C LYS A 72 8.77 -9.39 -13.28
N THR A 73 8.41 -10.53 -12.70
CA THR A 73 7.46 -10.58 -11.58
C THR A 73 8.00 -9.83 -10.37
N SER A 74 9.28 -9.98 -10.02
CA SER A 74 9.91 -9.26 -8.90
C SER A 74 9.88 -7.74 -9.10
N TYR A 75 10.15 -7.28 -10.32
CA TYR A 75 10.05 -5.88 -10.68
C TYR A 75 8.62 -5.34 -10.61
N LEU A 76 7.66 -6.09 -11.17
CA LEU A 76 6.23 -5.74 -11.16
C LEU A 76 5.66 -5.72 -9.75
N LEU A 77 6.06 -6.69 -8.92
CA LEU A 77 5.83 -6.66 -7.50
C LEU A 77 6.36 -5.33 -7.01
N ASN A 78 7.68 -5.09 -6.91
CA ASN A 78 8.27 -3.86 -6.35
C ASN A 78 7.54 -2.55 -6.69
N ILE A 79 7.16 -2.35 -7.97
CA ILE A 79 6.35 -1.21 -8.41
C ILE A 79 5.00 -1.16 -7.68
N GLY A 80 4.27 -2.26 -7.62
CA GLY A 80 3.01 -2.40 -6.90
C GLY A 80 3.08 -1.92 -5.44
N LYS A 81 4.13 -2.25 -4.68
CA LYS A 81 4.29 -1.80 -3.28
C LYS A 81 4.47 -0.31 -3.22
N VAL A 82 5.32 0.26 -4.07
CA VAL A 82 5.50 1.71 -4.14
C VAL A 82 4.17 2.40 -4.44
N VAL A 83 3.43 1.92 -5.44
CA VAL A 83 2.12 2.47 -5.82
C VAL A 83 1.12 2.38 -4.68
N VAL A 84 1.00 1.23 -4.02
CA VAL A 84 0.08 1.02 -2.90
C VAL A 84 0.40 1.96 -1.74
N TRP A 85 1.68 2.13 -1.39
CA TRP A 85 2.10 3.03 -0.33
C TRP A 85 1.83 4.50 -0.67
N ILE A 86 2.11 4.93 -1.91
CA ILE A 86 1.80 6.30 -2.37
C ILE A 86 0.30 6.58 -2.29
N LEU A 87 -0.54 5.66 -2.79
CA LEU A 87 -1.99 5.82 -2.76
C LEU A 87 -2.52 5.84 -1.32
N SER A 88 -2.00 4.96 -0.46
CA SER A 88 -2.35 4.88 0.95
C SER A 88 -2.01 6.17 1.70
N MET A 89 -0.80 6.71 1.49
CA MET A 89 -0.38 7.98 2.09
C MET A 89 -1.17 9.18 1.56
N SER A 90 -1.46 9.20 0.26
CA SER A 90 -2.28 10.25 -0.35
C SER A 90 -3.69 10.26 0.24
N ALA A 91 -4.34 9.09 0.34
CA ALA A 91 -5.67 8.95 0.93
C ALA A 91 -5.69 9.35 2.40
N LEU A 92 -4.67 8.94 3.18
CA LEU A 92 -4.54 9.32 4.59
C LEU A 92 -4.39 10.83 4.76
N LEU A 93 -3.52 11.49 3.97
CA LEU A 93 -3.32 12.94 4.03
C LEU A 93 -4.61 13.69 3.67
N ILE A 94 -5.32 13.27 2.61
CA ILE A 94 -6.60 13.86 2.23
C ILE A 94 -7.60 13.72 3.39
N PHE A 95 -7.69 12.54 4.00
CA PHE A 95 -8.58 12.30 5.12
C PHE A 95 -8.25 13.17 6.34
N LEU A 96 -6.98 13.28 6.72
CA LEU A 96 -6.56 14.03 7.89
C LEU A 96 -6.75 15.55 7.72
N PHE A 97 -6.58 16.08 6.52
CA PHE A 97 -6.55 17.52 6.28
C PHE A 97 -7.80 18.11 5.59
N LYS A 98 -8.79 17.29 5.23
CA LYS A 98 -10.11 17.76 4.77
C LYS A 98 -10.78 18.62 5.85
N LYS A 99 -11.77 19.44 5.44
CA LYS A 99 -12.60 20.19 6.38
C LYS A 99 -13.51 19.21 7.17
N PRO A 100 -13.53 19.24 8.52
CA PRO A 100 -14.37 18.36 9.34
C PRO A 100 -15.86 18.54 9.05
N LYS A 101 -16.66 17.47 9.13
CA LYS A 101 -18.10 17.53 8.85
C LYS A 101 -18.90 18.07 10.02
N ALA A 102 -18.46 17.89 11.27
CA ALA A 102 -19.15 18.43 12.45
C ALA A 102 -19.17 19.98 12.52
N LEU A 103 -18.47 20.65 11.61
CA LEU A 103 -18.39 22.12 11.53
C LEU A 103 -18.99 22.67 10.22
N LYS A 104 -19.77 21.86 9.49
CA LYS A 104 -20.55 22.30 8.33
C LYS A 104 -21.90 22.87 8.74
#